data_AF-A0AA50E1P9-F1
#
_entry.id   AF-A0AA50E1P9-F1
#
_cell.length_a   1.000
_cell.length_b   1.000
_cell.length_c   1.000
_cell.angle_alpha   90.00
_cell.angle_beta   90.00
_cell.angle_gamma   90.00
#
_symmetry.space_group_name_H-M   'P 1'
#
loop_
_entity.id
_entity.type
_entity.pdbx_description
1 polymer ?
#
loop_
_entity_poly.entity_id
_entity_poly.type
_entity_poly.pdbx_seq_one_letter_code
_entity_poly.pdbx_strand_id
1 'polypeptide(L)'
;MNRAMEQRGQALFQEQEKFDVIHAHDWLVGDVAINLKHHGKIPLVVTIHATEYGRYNGLYNDTQRYIAGKEGILIYNGWRVIVCSNYMRHELERAFGTPWDKIDVIYNGIRPEKSTVVQILITVIFAANLPKMEKKSFTTLVA
;
A
#
# COMPACT_ATOMS: atom_id res chain seq x y z
N MET A 1 13.05 -11.67 2.79
CA MET A 1 11.66 -12.15 2.96
C MET A 1 10.86 -12.10 1.66
N ASN A 2 10.99 -11.08 0.80
CA ASN A 2 10.06 -10.94 -0.34
C ASN A 2 10.59 -11.34 -1.73
N ARG A 3 11.60 -12.21 -1.82
CA ARG A 3 12.25 -12.54 -3.10
C ARG A 3 11.30 -13.22 -4.10
N ALA A 4 10.41 -14.10 -3.61
CA ALA A 4 9.42 -14.77 -4.45
C ALA A 4 8.39 -13.79 -5.02
N MET A 5 7.94 -12.83 -4.20
CA MET A 5 7.01 -11.78 -4.62
C MET A 5 7.64 -10.86 -5.67
N GLU A 6 8.89 -10.45 -5.46
CA GLU A 6 9.67 -9.67 -6.44
C GLU A 6 9.77 -10.41 -7.78
N GLN A 7 10.17 -11.68 -7.76
CA GLN A 7 10.29 -12.51 -8.96
C GLN A 7 8.96 -12.65 -9.70
N ARG A 8 7.86 -12.91 -8.97
CA ARG A 8 6.54 -13.02 -9.58
C ARG A 8 6.08 -11.68 -10.15
N GLY A 9 6.33 -10.58 -9.44
CA GLY A 9 6.05 -9.23 -9.91
C GLY A 9 6.78 -8.93 -11.22
N GLN A 10 8.08 -9.20 -11.29
CA GLN A 10 8.85 -9.02 -12.52
C GLN A 10 8.36 -9.90 -13.67
N ALA A 11 8.01 -11.17 -13.40
CA ALA A 11 7.42 -12.06 -14.41
C ALA A 11 6.09 -11.49 -14.94
N LEU A 12 5.24 -10.93 -14.07
CA LEU A 12 3.98 -10.29 -14.49
C LEU A 12 4.22 -9.09 -15.42
N PHE A 13 5.26 -8.30 -15.20
CA PHE A 13 5.64 -7.20 -16.11
C PHE A 13 6.10 -7.69 -17.48
N GLN A 14 6.56 -8.94 -17.60
CA GLN A 14 6.95 -9.56 -18.87
C GLN A 14 5.76 -10.23 -19.57
N GLU A 15 4.82 -10.79 -18.79
CA GLU A 15 3.65 -11.52 -19.28
C GLU A 15 2.49 -10.61 -19.71
N GLN A 16 2.29 -9.47 -19.04
CA GLN A 16 1.15 -8.57 -19.27
C GLN A 16 1.53 -7.31 -20.04
N GLU A 17 0.62 -6.83 -20.89
CA GLU A 17 0.92 -5.75 -21.83
C GLU A 17 1.10 -4.36 -21.20
N LYS A 18 0.59 -4.09 -19.99
CA LYS A 18 0.89 -2.88 -19.20
C LYS A 18 0.15 -2.83 -17.86
N PHE A 19 0.81 -2.22 -16.89
CA PHE A 19 0.22 -1.81 -15.62
C PHE A 19 0.26 -0.30 -15.48
N ASP A 20 -0.82 0.33 -15.02
CA ASP A 20 -0.88 1.78 -14.84
C ASP A 20 -0.52 2.20 -13.43
N VAL A 21 -0.70 1.32 -12.44
CA VAL A 21 -0.47 1.63 -11.03
C VAL A 21 -0.13 0.36 -10.25
N ILE A 22 0.70 0.54 -9.24
CA ILE A 22 0.98 -0.45 -8.20
C ILE A 22 0.29 0.04 -6.93
N HIS A 23 -0.48 -0.80 -6.28
CA HIS A 23 -1.07 -0.47 -4.98
C HIS A 23 -0.49 -1.36 -3.88
N ALA A 24 0.30 -0.81 -2.98
CA ALA A 24 0.88 -1.54 -1.85
C ALA A 24 0.06 -1.38 -0.57
N HIS A 25 0.03 -2.42 0.27
CA HIS A 25 -0.61 -2.41 1.57
C HIS A 25 0.41 -2.69 2.67
N ASP A 26 0.67 -1.66 3.49
CA ASP A 26 1.62 -1.67 4.61
C ASP A 26 3.08 -2.05 4.26
N TRP A 27 3.94 -1.91 5.27
CA TRP A 27 5.39 -1.96 5.15
C TRP A 27 5.95 -3.31 4.70
N LEU A 28 5.24 -4.42 4.94
CA LEU A 28 5.72 -5.77 4.63
C LEU A 28 5.99 -5.96 3.13
N VAL A 29 5.19 -5.34 2.26
CA VAL A 29 5.38 -5.41 0.79
C VAL A 29 6.14 -4.22 0.23
N GLY A 30 6.54 -3.28 1.09
CA GLY A 30 7.04 -1.97 0.67
C GLY A 30 8.25 -2.04 -0.25
N ASP A 31 9.25 -2.87 0.08
CA ASP A 31 10.46 -3.00 -0.75
C ASP A 31 10.15 -3.47 -2.18
N VAL A 32 9.27 -4.48 -2.30
CA VAL A 32 8.91 -5.03 -3.60
C VAL A 32 8.12 -4.02 -4.41
N ALA A 33 7.15 -3.36 -3.78
CA ALA A 33 6.36 -2.35 -4.46
C ALA A 33 7.21 -1.19 -4.96
N ILE A 34 8.19 -0.74 -4.16
CA ILE A 34 9.14 0.31 -4.55
C ILE A 34 9.99 -0.16 -5.73
N ASN A 35 10.57 -1.35 -5.67
CA ASN A 35 11.38 -1.90 -6.75
C ASN A 35 10.60 -2.02 -8.06
N LEU A 36 9.39 -2.59 -7.99
CA LEU A 36 8.50 -2.74 -9.14
C LEU A 36 8.06 -1.39 -9.72
N LYS A 37 7.84 -0.37 -8.88
CA LYS A 37 7.52 0.99 -9.37
C LYS A 37 8.67 1.56 -10.19
N HIS A 38 9.91 1.35 -9.75
CA HIS A 38 11.09 1.85 -10.44
C HIS A 38 11.37 1.07 -11.72
N HIS A 39 11.17 -0.24 -11.69
CA HIS A 39 11.27 -1.12 -12.85
C HIS A 39 10.22 -0.75 -13.92
N GLY A 40 8.95 -0.69 -13.53
CA GLY A 40 7.82 -0.41 -14.42
C GLY A 40 7.63 1.07 -14.76
N LYS A 41 8.33 1.98 -14.05
CA LYS A 41 8.16 3.44 -14.15
C LYS A 41 6.71 3.90 -14.00
N ILE A 42 5.98 3.26 -13.08
CA ILE A 42 4.55 3.50 -12.86
C ILE A 42 4.29 4.00 -11.43
N PRO A 43 3.21 4.77 -11.21
CA PRO A 43 2.88 5.30 -9.90
C PRO A 43 2.63 4.19 -8.86
N LEU A 44 3.04 4.48 -7.63
CA LEU A 44 2.80 3.65 -6.46
C LEU A 44 1.75 4.33 -5.57
N VAL A 45 0.62 3.68 -5.33
CA VAL A 45 -0.35 4.06 -4.31
C VAL A 45 -0.13 3.17 -3.09
N VAL A 46 -0.20 3.72 -1.89
CA VAL A 46 0.04 2.97 -0.65
C VAL A 46 -1.17 3.08 0.24
N THR A 47 -1.69 1.99 0.78
CA THR A 47 -2.59 2.04 1.93
C THR A 47 -1.83 1.74 3.20
N ILE A 48 -1.96 2.62 4.19
CA ILE A 48 -1.45 2.40 5.56
C ILE A 48 -2.63 2.18 6.49
N HIS A 49 -2.70 0.97 7.04
CA HIS A 49 -3.79 0.57 7.93
C HIS A 49 -3.52 0.97 9.38
N ALA A 50 -2.27 0.87 9.79
CA ALA A 50 -1.79 1.25 11.10
C ALA A 50 -0.30 1.59 11.02
N THR A 51 0.16 2.40 11.98
CA THR A 51 1.58 2.71 12.17
C THR A 51 2.09 2.00 13.40
N GLU A 52 3.37 1.65 13.41
CA GLU A 52 4.01 1.11 14.60
C GLU A 52 4.06 2.13 15.73
N TYR A 53 4.26 3.41 15.37
CA TYR A 53 4.19 4.53 16.32
C TYR A 53 2.82 4.59 17.00
N GLY A 54 1.73 4.55 16.23
CA GLY A 54 0.37 4.67 16.74
C GLY A 54 -0.07 3.44 17.54
N ARG A 55 0.43 2.25 17.18
CA ARG A 55 0.16 0.98 17.89
C ARG A 55 0.65 1.00 19.34
N TYR A 56 1.77 1.68 19.61
CA TYR A 56 2.37 1.76 20.94
C TYR A 56 2.37 3.16 21.55
N ASN A 57 1.81 4.15 20.85
CA ASN A 57 1.88 5.57 21.20
C ASN A 57 3.34 6.04 21.43
N GLY A 58 4.25 5.61 20.53
CA GLY A 58 5.68 5.85 20.63
C GLY A 58 6.52 4.67 20.14
N LEU A 59 7.84 4.88 20.03
CA LEU A 59 8.82 3.86 19.62
C LEU A 59 9.84 3.68 20.73
N TYR A 60 9.83 2.51 21.37
CA TYR A 60 10.57 2.21 22.59
C TYR A 60 11.73 1.24 22.35
N ASN A 61 11.68 0.42 21.30
CA ASN A 61 12.72 -0.56 20.97
C ASN A 61 13.16 -0.50 19.50
N ASP A 62 14.25 -1.21 19.18
CA ASP A 62 14.84 -1.20 17.84
C ASP A 62 13.95 -1.84 16.79
N THR A 63 13.19 -2.87 17.15
CA THR A 63 12.21 -3.51 16.25
C THR A 63 11.14 -2.50 15.85
N GLN A 64 10.60 -1.74 16.80
CA GLN A 64 9.61 -0.70 16.53
C GLN A 64 10.18 0.40 15.63
N ARG A 65 11.42 0.86 15.91
CA ARG A 65 12.11 1.84 15.06
C ARG A 65 12.36 1.31 13.65
N TYR A 66 12.72 0.04 13.53
CA TYR A 66 12.90 -0.63 12.25
C TYR A 66 11.60 -0.65 11.46
N ILE A 67 10.49 -1.13 12.05
CA ILE A 67 9.19 -1.19 11.40
C ILE A 67 8.72 0.22 10.99
N ALA A 68 8.76 1.19 11.91
CA ALA A 68 8.41 2.57 11.61
C ALA A 68 9.28 3.16 10.49
N GLY A 69 10.57 2.81 10.43
CA GLY A 69 11.44 3.16 9.32
C GLY A 69 10.96 2.60 7.98
N LYS A 70 10.51 1.34 7.95
CA LYS A 70 9.94 0.70 6.75
C LYS A 70 8.61 1.35 6.33
N GLU A 71 7.75 1.67 7.30
CA GLU A 71 6.51 2.43 7.06
C GLU A 71 6.83 3.79 6.43
N GLY A 72 7.75 4.56 7.02
CA GLY A 72 8.17 5.87 6.52
C GLY A 72 8.77 5.81 5.12
N ILE A 73 9.63 4.83 4.83
CA ILE A 73 10.20 4.62 3.49
C ILE A 73 9.11 4.35 2.45
N LEU A 74 8.12 3.52 2.79
CA LEU A 74 7.01 3.21 1.90
C LEU A 74 6.13 4.43 1.65
N ILE A 75 5.74 5.14 2.72
CA ILE A 75 4.95 6.38 2.66
C ILE A 75 5.65 7.43 1.82
N TYR A 76 6.95 7.63 2.02
CA TYR A 76 7.76 8.55 1.24
C TYR A 76 7.73 8.21 -0.24
N ASN A 77 7.87 6.93 -0.58
CA ASN A 77 7.90 6.45 -1.96
C ASN A 77 6.53 6.39 -2.66
N GLY A 78 5.42 6.37 -1.93
CA GLY A 78 4.09 6.45 -2.51
C GLY A 78 3.89 7.78 -3.25
N TRP A 79 3.19 7.75 -4.37
CA TRP A 79 2.65 8.93 -5.03
C TRP A 79 1.40 9.45 -4.30
N ARG A 80 0.52 8.54 -3.89
CA ARG A 80 -0.64 8.79 -3.02
C ARG A 80 -0.64 7.83 -1.85
N VAL A 81 -1.14 8.27 -0.70
CA VAL A 81 -1.28 7.44 0.51
C VAL A 81 -2.74 7.42 0.92
N ILE A 82 -3.34 6.24 0.96
CA ILE A 82 -4.70 6.00 1.40
C ILE A 82 -4.70 5.59 2.87
N VAL A 83 -5.60 6.18 3.64
CA VAL A 83 -5.87 5.78 5.03
C VAL A 83 -7.36 5.60 5.26
N CYS A 84 -7.73 4.74 6.23
CA CYS A 84 -9.13 4.39 6.46
C CYS A 84 -9.90 5.36 7.37
N SER A 85 -9.25 6.42 7.88
CA SER A 85 -9.88 7.40 8.78
C SER A 85 -9.13 8.73 8.83
N ASN A 86 -9.82 9.80 9.23
CA ASN A 86 -9.16 11.07 9.52
C ASN A 86 -8.17 10.95 10.68
N TYR A 87 -8.42 10.07 11.64
CA TYR A 87 -7.46 9.76 12.70
C TYR A 87 -6.13 9.29 12.11
N MET A 88 -6.16 8.34 11.18
CA MET A 88 -4.95 7.85 10.53
C MET A 88 -4.27 8.91 9.67
N ARG A 89 -5.01 9.84 9.05
CA ARG A 89 -4.41 10.98 8.34
C ARG A 89 -3.57 11.85 9.29
N HIS A 90 -4.13 12.21 10.44
CA HIS A 90 -3.41 12.97 11.46
C HIS A 90 -2.23 12.18 12.05
N GLU A 91 -2.38 10.87 12.21
CA GLU A 91 -1.30 10.00 12.66
C GLU A 91 -0.11 10.02 11.69
N LEU A 92 -0.34 9.96 10.36
CA LEU A 92 0.74 10.03 9.38
C LEU A 92 1.44 11.39 9.31
N GLU A 93 0.69 12.47 9.50
CA GLU A 93 1.26 13.81 9.66
C GLU A 93 2.16 13.86 10.90
N ARG A 94 1.65 13.41 12.05
CA ARG A 94 2.37 13.47 13.33
C ARG A 94 3.60 12.57 13.37
N ALA A 95 3.48 11.33 12.91
CA ALA A 95 4.53 10.32 13.03
C ALA A 95 5.58 10.43 11.92
N PHE A 96 5.21 10.88 10.72
CA PHE A 96 6.08 10.85 9.54
C PHE A 96 6.21 12.20 8.81
N GLY A 97 5.51 13.26 9.25
CA GLY A 97 5.50 14.55 8.56
C GLY A 97 4.89 14.48 7.17
N THR A 98 3.98 13.52 6.93
CA THR A 98 3.39 13.32 5.60
C THR A 98 2.43 14.47 5.29
N PRO A 99 2.59 15.17 4.15
CA PRO A 99 1.75 16.31 3.83
C PRO A 99 0.33 15.86 3.46
N TRP A 100 -0.67 16.64 3.86
CA TRP A 100 -2.09 16.27 3.71
C TRP A 100 -2.53 16.14 2.26
N ASP A 101 -1.96 16.92 1.37
CA ASP A 101 -2.26 16.88 -0.06
C ASP A 101 -1.85 15.56 -0.72
N LYS A 102 -0.98 14.76 -0.08
CA LYS A 102 -0.58 13.41 -0.47
C LYS A 102 -1.51 12.31 0.07
N ILE A 103 -2.33 12.62 1.09
CA ILE A 103 -3.13 11.63 1.84
C ILE A 103 -4.60 11.69 1.44
N ASP A 104 -5.13 10.58 0.95
CA ASP A 104 -6.54 10.37 0.66
C ASP A 104 -7.20 9.53 1.76
N VAL A 105 -8.35 9.98 2.29
CA VAL A 105 -9.11 9.24 3.30
C VAL A 105 -10.21 8.44 2.61
N ILE A 106 -10.13 7.11 2.64
CA ILE A 106 -11.12 6.20 2.07
C ILE A 106 -11.58 5.23 3.15
N TYR A 107 -12.80 5.42 3.65
CA TYR A 107 -13.36 4.57 4.70
C TYR A 107 -13.59 3.13 4.22
N ASN A 108 -13.44 2.18 5.15
CA ASN A 108 -13.70 0.77 4.87
C ASN A 108 -15.18 0.55 4.52
N GLY A 109 -15.42 -0.18 3.44
CA GLY A 109 -16.77 -0.60 3.07
C GLY A 109 -17.28 -1.71 3.98
N ILE A 110 -18.56 -1.65 4.33
CA ILE A 110 -19.30 -2.73 4.98
C ILE A 110 -20.18 -3.38 3.93
N ARG A 111 -20.14 -4.72 3.81
CA ARG A 111 -21.09 -5.47 2.99
C ARG A 111 -22.27 -5.87 3.87
N PRO A 112 -23.49 -5.34 3.67
CA PRO A 112 -24.61 -5.66 4.56
C PRO A 112 -25.04 -7.13 4.44
N GLU A 113 -24.89 -7.78 3.28
CA GLU A 113 -25.24 -9.19 3.08
C GLU A 113 -24.29 -10.22 3.73
N LYS A 114 -23.14 -9.78 4.24
CA LYS A 114 -22.22 -10.59 5.06
C LYS A 114 -21.55 -9.62 6.03
N SER A 115 -21.85 -9.71 7.33
CA SER A 115 -21.23 -8.90 8.40
C SER A 115 -19.73 -9.21 8.60
N THR A 116 -19.00 -9.39 7.52
CA THR A 116 -17.57 -9.56 7.44
C THR A 116 -17.01 -8.20 7.04
N VAL A 117 -16.26 -7.57 7.94
CA VAL A 117 -15.40 -6.45 7.56
C VAL A 117 -14.53 -6.94 6.42
N VAL A 118 -14.59 -6.28 5.26
CA VAL A 118 -13.69 -6.60 4.16
C VAL A 118 -12.30 -6.13 4.59
N GLN A 119 -11.57 -7.01 5.27
CA GLN A 119 -10.15 -6.84 5.50
C GLN A 119 -9.53 -6.82 4.11
N ILE A 120 -8.99 -5.67 3.69
CA ILE A 120 -8.26 -5.61 2.43
C ILE A 120 -7.03 -6.48 2.63
N LEU A 121 -7.12 -7.71 2.11
CA LEU A 121 -6.02 -8.65 2.01
C LEU A 121 -4.84 -7.89 1.38
N ILE A 122 -3.63 -8.07 1.91
CA ILE A 122 -2.40 -7.50 1.34
C ILE A 122 -2.39 -7.87 -0.15
N THR A 123 -2.74 -6.90 -0.98
CA THR A 123 -2.96 -7.10 -2.41
C THR A 123 -2.11 -6.08 -3.10
N VAL A 124 -1.00 -6.49 -3.70
CA VAL A 124 -0.38 -5.63 -4.72
C VAL A 124 -1.36 -5.58 -5.89
N ILE A 125 -2.24 -4.58 -5.90
CA ILE A 125 -3.18 -4.43 -7.01
C ILE A 125 -2.43 -3.78 -8.15
N PHE A 126 -2.33 -4.51 -9.24
CA PHE A 126 -2.05 -3.94 -10.54
C PHE A 126 -3.37 -3.57 -11.23
N ALA A 127 -3.57 -2.30 -11.59
CA ALA A 127 -4.69 -1.92 -12.45
C ALA A 127 -4.20 -1.67 -13.87
N ALA A 128 -4.87 -2.28 -14.85
CA ALA A 128 -4.69 -2.02 -16.28
C ALA A 128 -5.94 -1.31 -16.84
N ASN A 129 -5.69 -0.27 -17.63
CA ASN A 129 -6.56 0.60 -18.42
C ASN A 129 -7.77 1.25 -17.71
N LEU A 130 -7.71 2.57 -17.51
CA LEU A 130 -8.86 3.42 -17.16
C LEU A 130 -9.42 4.14 -18.39
N PRO A 131 -10.33 3.47 -19.14
CA PRO A 131 -11.61 4.10 -19.41
C PRO A 131 -12.79 3.11 -19.26
N LYS A 132 -13.77 3.54 -18.43
CA LYS A 132 -15.06 2.90 -18.11
C LYS A 132 -14.97 1.63 -17.24
N MET A 133 -15.71 1.69 -16.13
CA MET A 133 -15.79 0.67 -15.08
C MET A 133 -16.62 -0.53 -15.51
N GLU A 134 -16.14 -1.34 -16.45
CA GLU A 134 -16.71 -2.66 -16.71
C GLU A 134 -15.62 -3.74 -16.70
N LYS A 135 -15.72 -4.65 -15.71
CA LYS A 135 -14.92 -5.86 -15.49
C LYS A 135 -13.39 -5.68 -15.60
N LYS A 136 -12.78 -5.21 -14.50
CA LYS A 136 -11.32 -5.17 -14.34
C LYS A 136 -10.77 -6.54 -13.93
N SER A 137 -9.72 -6.99 -14.60
CA SER A 137 -8.87 -8.08 -14.11
C SER A 137 -7.89 -7.50 -13.08
N PHE A 138 -8.02 -7.92 -11.82
CA PHE A 138 -7.10 -7.56 -10.75
C PHE A 138 -6.10 -8.70 -10.58
N THR A 139 -4.80 -8.42 -10.72
CA THR A 139 -3.77 -9.42 -10.43
C THR A 139 -3.24 -9.18 -9.03
N THR A 140 -3.32 -10.20 -8.17
CA THR A 140 -2.90 -10.13 -6.77
C THR A 140 -1.58 -10.88 -6.55
N LEU A 141 -0.62 -10.23 -5.89
CA LEU A 141 0.53 -10.90 -5.28
C LEU A 141 0.29 -11.06 -3.79
N VAL A 142 0.32 -12.29 -3.29
CA VAL A 142 0.25 -12.63 -1.86
C VAL A 142 1.63 -13.12 -1.40
N ALA A 143 2.07 -12.71 -0.20
CA ALA A 143 3.28 -13.21 0.45
C ALA A 143 3.04 -14.54 1.17
#